data_AF-A0A0C3EZE4-F1
#
_entry.id   AF-A0A0C3EZE4-F1
#
_cell.length_a   1.000
_cell.length_b   1.000
_cell.length_c   1.000
_cell.angle_alpha   90.00
_cell.angle_beta   90.00
_cell.angle_gamma   90.00
#
_symmetry.space_group_name_H-M   'P 1'
#
loop_
_entity.id
_entity.type
_entity.pdbx_description
1 polymer ?
#
loop_
_entity_poly.entity_id
_entity_poly.type
_entity_poly.pdbx_seq_one_letter_code
_entity_poly.pdbx_strand_id
1 'polypeptide(L)'
;FIHPPFNNFPDSDLHPEGLSYDLLAANTDWFLDPADFVSNSPDGVPYPRQLDPSTSMVMLGIVDNNGQAQDADRRLRCTFCRRTYTGEDAGRAWQNHVKEQHSIILDNDR
;
A
#
# COMPACT_ATOMS: atom_id res chain seq x y z
N PHE A 1 -3.69 14.55 -0.79
CA PHE A 1 -4.10 13.14 -0.78
C PHE A 1 -4.34 12.70 -2.21
N ILE A 2 -4.12 11.43 -2.52
CA ILE A 2 -4.33 10.85 -3.85
C ILE A 2 -5.68 10.13 -3.83
N HIS A 3 -6.49 10.42 -4.84
CA HIS A 3 -7.87 9.95 -4.97
C HIS A 3 -8.01 9.00 -6.17
N PRO A 4 -8.96 8.04 -6.14
CA PRO A 4 -9.35 7.30 -7.33
C PRO A 4 -9.77 8.26 -8.46
N PRO A 5 -9.50 7.93 -9.74
CA PRO A 5 -9.08 6.63 -10.26
C PRO A 5 -7.54 6.41 -10.26
N PHE A 6 -6.80 7.10 -9.39
CA PHE A 6 -5.34 6.96 -9.25
C PHE A 6 -4.57 7.26 -10.54
N ASN A 7 -5.07 8.21 -11.32
CA ASN A 7 -4.42 8.75 -12.52
C ASN A 7 -3.90 10.17 -12.32
N ASN A 8 -4.16 10.76 -11.16
CA ASN A 8 -3.78 12.14 -10.82
C ASN A 8 -2.91 12.12 -9.56
N PHE A 9 -1.62 11.84 -9.76
CA PHE A 9 -0.57 11.84 -8.75
C PHE A 9 0.71 12.42 -9.38
N PRO A 10 1.69 12.87 -8.59
CA PRO A 10 2.91 13.43 -9.17
C PRO A 10 3.60 12.36 -10.01
N ASP A 11 4.15 12.74 -11.17
CA ASP A 11 4.77 11.80 -12.12
C ASP A 11 3.80 10.74 -12.70
N SER A 12 2.48 10.99 -12.68
CA SER A 12 1.51 10.08 -13.33
C SER A 12 1.80 9.83 -14.81
N ASP A 13 2.37 10.82 -15.51
CA ASP A 13 2.82 10.67 -16.91
C ASP A 13 3.95 9.65 -17.08
N LEU A 14 4.75 9.40 -16.04
CA LEU A 14 5.83 8.40 -16.02
C LEU A 14 5.33 6.99 -15.66
N HIS A 15 4.10 6.88 -15.18
CA HIS A 15 3.50 5.63 -14.67
C HIS A 15 2.18 5.32 -15.41
N PRO A 16 2.26 4.87 -16.68
CA PRO A 16 1.06 4.53 -17.47
C PRO A 16 0.26 3.36 -16.91
N GLU A 17 0.89 2.52 -16.07
CA GLU A 17 0.26 1.43 -15.32
C GLU A 17 -0.58 1.91 -14.12
N GLY A 18 -0.44 3.17 -13.71
CA GLY A 18 -1.13 3.75 -12.57
C GLY A 18 -0.34 3.69 -11.26
N LEU A 19 -1.00 4.09 -10.17
CA LEU A 19 -0.39 4.13 -8.85
C LEU A 19 -0.21 2.72 -8.27
N SER A 20 1.01 2.40 -7.85
CA SER A 20 1.36 1.15 -7.18
C SER A 20 1.75 1.39 -5.72
N TYR A 21 1.65 0.36 -4.86
CA TYR A 21 2.07 0.49 -3.46
C TYR A 21 3.56 0.88 -3.32
N ASP A 22 4.45 0.35 -4.18
CA ASP A 22 5.87 0.69 -4.14
C ASP A 22 6.11 2.21 -4.32
N LEU A 23 5.39 2.83 -5.26
CA LEU A 23 5.43 4.28 -5.46
C LEU A 23 4.95 5.05 -4.24
N LEU A 24 3.87 4.59 -3.58
CA LEU A 24 3.40 5.17 -2.33
C LEU A 24 4.38 4.94 -1.17
N ALA A 25 5.06 3.81 -1.13
CA ALA A 25 6.04 3.50 -0.10
C ALA A 25 7.31 4.33 -0.27
N ALA A 26 7.77 4.51 -1.51
CA ALA A 26 8.92 5.34 -1.88
C ALA A 26 8.64 6.85 -1.67
N ASN A 27 7.41 7.29 -1.91
CA ASN A 27 7.00 8.69 -1.73
C ASN A 27 6.28 8.91 -0.39
N THR A 28 7.05 9.26 0.64
CA THR A 28 6.55 9.40 2.02
C THR A 28 5.53 10.51 2.24
N ASP A 29 5.40 11.43 1.29
CA ASP A 29 4.45 12.54 1.31
C ASP A 29 3.16 12.22 0.55
N TRP A 30 3.09 11.06 -0.10
CA TRP A 30 1.91 10.60 -0.80
C TRP A 30 1.06 9.76 0.16
N PHE A 31 -0.19 10.17 0.30
CA PHE A 31 -1.19 9.53 1.14
C PHE A 31 -2.48 9.40 0.37
N LEU A 32 -3.11 8.23 0.46
CA LEU A 32 -4.47 7.98 0.02
C LEU A 32 -5.44 8.63 0.99
N ASP A 33 -6.60 9.04 0.50
CA ASP A 33 -7.67 9.53 1.35
C ASP A 33 -8.56 8.37 1.82
N PRO A 34 -8.73 8.14 3.13
CA PRO A 34 -9.53 7.03 3.63
C PRO A 34 -11.04 7.19 3.33
N ALA A 35 -11.53 8.39 3.05
CA ALA A 35 -12.95 8.62 2.74
C ALA A 35 -13.35 8.11 1.35
N ASP A 36 -12.39 7.91 0.44
CA ASP A 36 -12.65 7.27 -0.86
C ASP A 36 -12.94 5.76 -0.77
N PHE A 37 -12.52 5.14 0.34
CA PHE A 37 -12.60 3.69 0.51
C PHE A 37 -13.83 3.28 1.32
N VAL A 38 -14.40 2.14 0.95
CA VAL A 38 -15.58 1.59 1.66
C VAL A 38 -15.19 1.24 3.09
N SER A 39 -15.56 2.11 4.01
CA SER A 39 -15.69 1.76 5.42
C SER A 39 -17.16 1.65 5.84
N ASN A 40 -18.03 2.48 5.26
CA ASN A 40 -19.45 2.57 5.66
C ASN A 40 -20.39 3.13 4.57
N SER A 41 -19.97 3.20 3.30
CA SER A 41 -20.76 3.80 2.21
C SER A 41 -20.99 2.82 1.07
N PRO A 42 -22.23 2.65 0.56
CA PRO A 42 -22.52 1.76 -0.57
C PRO A 42 -21.82 2.16 -1.88
N ASP A 43 -21.32 3.40 -1.97
CA ASP A 43 -20.60 3.97 -3.13
C ASP A 43 -19.07 3.99 -2.99
N GLY A 44 -18.50 3.52 -1.87
CA GLY A 44 -17.05 3.52 -1.70
C GLY A 44 -16.35 2.58 -2.69
N VAL A 45 -15.07 2.83 -2.97
CA VAL A 45 -14.26 1.94 -3.80
C VAL A 45 -13.53 0.91 -2.90
N PRO A 46 -13.52 -0.39 -3.24
CA PRO A 46 -12.74 -1.36 -2.49
C PRO A 46 -11.24 -1.01 -2.57
N TYR A 47 -10.50 -1.30 -1.51
CA TYR A 47 -9.05 -1.06 -1.52
C TYR A 47 -8.40 -1.91 -2.63
N PRO A 48 -7.77 -1.28 -3.65
CA PRO A 48 -7.32 -1.98 -4.84
C PRO A 48 -6.09 -2.83 -4.51
N ARG A 49 -6.07 -4.08 -5.03
CA ARG A 49 -4.97 -5.03 -4.79
C ARG A 49 -3.59 -4.52 -5.21
N GLN A 50 -3.50 -3.65 -6.21
CA GLN A 50 -2.23 -3.03 -6.65
C GLN A 50 -1.60 -2.11 -5.59
N LEU A 51 -2.42 -1.59 -4.65
CA LEU A 51 -1.97 -0.80 -3.52
C LEU A 51 -1.78 -1.66 -2.27
N ASP A 52 -2.04 -2.96 -2.33
CA ASP A 52 -1.76 -3.88 -1.23
C ASP A 52 -0.26 -4.25 -1.20
N PRO A 53 0.40 -4.16 -0.03
CA PRO A 53 1.81 -4.52 0.10
C PRO A 53 2.10 -5.97 -0.28
N SER A 54 1.13 -6.89 -0.11
CA SER A 54 1.27 -8.31 -0.47
C SER A 54 1.40 -8.50 -1.98
N THR A 55 0.84 -7.60 -2.79
CA THR A 55 0.96 -7.61 -4.26
C THR A 55 2.33 -7.09 -4.71
N SER A 56 2.87 -6.10 -3.99
CA SER A 56 4.18 -5.49 -4.33
C SER A 56 5.39 -6.31 -3.83
N MET A 57 5.12 -7.34 -3.04
CA MET A 57 6.13 -8.27 -2.52
C MET A 57 6.86 -9.06 -3.62
N VAL A 58 6.41 -8.98 -4.88
CA VAL A 58 7.04 -9.62 -6.04
C VAL A 58 8.14 -8.76 -6.68
N MET A 59 8.26 -7.45 -6.40
CA MET A 59 9.18 -6.58 -7.15
C MET A 59 10.22 -5.78 -6.36
N LEU A 60 10.17 -5.71 -5.03
CA LEU A 60 11.33 -5.22 -4.25
C LEU A 60 12.39 -6.33 -4.16
N GLY A 61 12.98 -6.62 -5.32
CA GLY A 61 14.10 -7.54 -5.49
C GLY A 61 15.35 -7.00 -4.80
N ILE A 62 15.41 -7.10 -3.48
CA ILE A 62 16.69 -7.29 -2.78
C ILE A 62 16.94 -8.80 -2.75
N VAL A 63 17.12 -9.36 -3.95
CA VAL A 63 17.81 -10.65 -4.12
C VAL A 63 19.29 -10.33 -4.08
N ASP A 64 20.00 -10.90 -3.11
CA ASP A 64 21.46 -10.93 -3.22
C ASP A 64 21.87 -11.69 -4.49
N ASN A 65 23.10 -11.49 -4.96
CA ASN A 65 23.69 -12.19 -6.10
C ASN A 65 23.67 -13.74 -5.94
N ASN A 66 23.29 -14.25 -4.77
CA ASN A 66 23.11 -15.67 -4.45
C ASN A 66 21.64 -16.18 -4.53
N GLY A 67 20.67 -15.37 -4.96
CA GLY A 67 19.27 -15.78 -5.12
C GLY A 67 18.50 -16.02 -3.79
N GLN A 68 19.08 -15.62 -2.67
CA GLN A 68 18.42 -15.61 -1.36
C GLN A 68 17.85 -14.21 -1.13
N ALA A 69 16.56 -14.13 -0.77
CA ALA A 69 15.94 -12.91 -0.28
C ALA A 69 16.68 -12.49 0.99
N GLN A 70 17.56 -11.48 0.89
CA GLN A 70 18.15 -10.89 2.07
C GLN A 70 17.03 -10.25 2.89
N ASP A 71 17.19 -10.25 4.21
CA ASP A 71 16.54 -9.39 5.17
C ASP A 71 16.66 -7.90 4.76
N ALA A 72 16.01 -7.51 3.66
CA ALA A 72 15.59 -6.15 3.46
C ALA A 72 14.55 -5.94 4.55
N ASP A 73 14.98 -5.31 5.65
CA ASP A 73 14.13 -4.81 6.74
C ASP A 73 12.76 -4.44 6.15
N ARG A 74 11.77 -5.34 6.29
CA ARG A 74 10.54 -5.34 5.48
C ARG A 74 9.65 -4.20 5.94
N ARG A 75 10.02 -2.99 5.55
CA ARG A 75 9.37 -1.74 5.96
C ARG A 75 8.09 -1.57 5.17
N LEU A 76 6.98 -2.03 5.73
CA LEU A 76 5.66 -1.71 5.20
C LEU A 76 5.22 -0.36 5.73
N ARG A 77 4.96 0.59 4.85
CA ARG A 77 4.37 1.89 5.19
C ARG A 77 2.85 1.84 5.03
N CYS A 78 2.13 2.49 5.93
CA CYS A 78 0.71 2.75 5.76
C CYS A 78 0.50 3.74 4.61
N THR A 79 -0.38 3.44 3.66
CA THR A 79 -0.68 4.34 2.54
C THR A 79 -1.56 5.53 2.94
N PHE A 80 -2.09 5.53 4.17
CA PHE A 80 -3.02 6.56 4.68
C PHE A 80 -2.39 7.45 5.76
N CYS A 81 -1.27 7.03 6.35
CA CYS A 81 -0.58 7.79 7.38
C CYS A 81 0.92 7.49 7.42
N ARG A 82 1.67 8.18 8.30
CA ARG A 82 3.13 8.05 8.38
C ARG A 82 3.62 6.82 9.16
N ARG A 83 2.74 5.89 9.54
CA ARG A 83 3.16 4.68 10.27
C ARG A 83 3.89 3.71 9.35
N THR A 84 4.95 3.12 9.90
CA THR A 84 5.76 2.08 9.25
C THR A 84 5.85 0.86 10.16
N TYR A 85 5.86 -0.32 9.55
CA TYR A 85 5.89 -1.62 10.19
C TYR A 85 7.10 -2.38 9.67
N THR A 86 7.84 -3.02 10.57
CA THR A 86 9.02 -3.82 10.22
C THR A 86 8.95 -5.17 10.94
N GLY A 87 9.72 -6.14 10.45
CA GLY A 87 9.79 -7.49 11.01
C GLY A 87 8.85 -8.51 10.33
N GLU A 88 8.86 -9.74 10.85
CA GLU A 88 8.17 -10.90 10.26
C GLU A 88 6.64 -10.73 10.20
N ASP A 89 6.06 -10.00 11.15
CA ASP A 89 4.60 -9.77 11.23
C ASP A 89 4.15 -8.41 10.66
N ALA A 90 5.03 -7.70 9.95
CA ALA A 90 4.74 -6.36 9.45
C ALA A 90 3.46 -6.31 8.60
N GLY A 91 3.20 -7.36 7.80
CA GLY A 91 2.00 -7.46 6.96
C GLY A 91 0.71 -7.46 7.77
N ARG A 92 0.62 -8.31 8.80
CA ARG A 92 -0.57 -8.37 9.67
C ARG A 92 -0.72 -7.12 10.53
N ALA A 93 0.38 -6.57 11.03
CA ALA A 93 0.37 -5.32 11.77
C ALA A 93 -0.12 -4.14 10.91
N TRP A 94 0.28 -4.10 9.64
CA TRP A 94 -0.20 -3.14 8.65
C TRP A 94 -1.70 -3.32 8.38
N GLN A 95 -2.16 -4.55 8.13
CA GLN A 95 -3.57 -4.85 7.88
C GLN A 95 -4.47 -4.43 9.06
N ASN A 96 -4.09 -4.84 10.28
CA ASN A 96 -4.79 -4.44 11.50
C ASN A 96 -4.82 -2.92 11.66
N HIS A 97 -3.70 -2.24 11.38
CA HIS A 97 -3.66 -0.78 11.46
C HIS A 97 -4.59 -0.11 10.45
N VAL A 98 -4.60 -0.55 9.19
CA VAL A 98 -5.50 0.00 8.17
C VAL A 98 -6.96 -0.22 8.56
N LYS A 99 -7.29 -1.41 9.08
CA LYS A 99 -8.64 -1.75 9.56
C LYS A 99 -9.04 -0.94 10.81
N GLU A 100 -8.18 -0.84 11.81
CA GLU A 100 -8.54 -0.22 13.10
C GLU A 100 -8.42 1.31 13.07
N GLN A 101 -7.42 1.87 12.40
CA GLN A 101 -7.17 3.32 12.41
C GLN A 101 -7.81 4.05 11.24
N HIS A 102 -7.93 3.39 10.09
CA HIS A 102 -8.53 3.98 8.89
C HIS A 102 -9.90 3.38 8.57
N SER A 103 -10.33 2.33 9.28
CA SER A 103 -11.62 1.66 9.11
C SER A 103 -11.82 1.04 7.72
N ILE A 104 -10.75 0.77 6.98
CA ILE A 104 -10.84 0.28 5.61
C ILE A 104 -10.93 -1.25 5.59
N ILE A 105 -11.90 -1.79 4.85
CA ILE A 105 -12.01 -3.23 4.60
C ILE A 105 -11.03 -3.60 3.48
N LEU A 106 -10.07 -4.47 3.80
CA LEU A 106 -9.12 -5.03 2.84
C LEU A 106 -9.72 -6.30 2.21
N ASP A 107 -9.40 -6.57 0.95
CA ASP A 107 -9.97 -7.69 0.17
C ASP A 107 -9.65 -9.08 0.74
N ASN A 108 -8.60 -9.21 1.57
CA ASN A 108 -8.26 -10.46 2.25
C ASN A 108 -9.26 -10.85 3.38
N ASP A 109 -10.17 -9.95 3.75
CA ASP A 109 -11.25 -10.17 4.75
C ASP A 109 -12.57 -10.61 4.10
N ARG A 110 -12.61 -10.78 2.76
CA ARG A 110 -13.83 -11.06 1.98
C ARG A 110 -13.98 -12.53 1.55
#